data_AF-A0A2W6CIK9-F1
#
_entry.id   AF-A0A2W6CIK9-F1
#
_cell.length_a   1.000
_cell.length_b   1.000
_cell.length_c   1.000
_cell.angle_alpha   90.00
_cell.angle_beta   90.00
_cell.angle_gamma   90.00
#
_symmetry.space_group_name_H-M   'P 1'
#
loop_
_entity.id
_entity.type
_entity.pdbx_description
1 polymer ?
#
loop_
_entity_poly.entity_id
_entity_poly.type
_entity_poly.pdbx_seq_one_letter_code
_entity_poly.pdbx_strand_id
1 'polypeptide(L)'
;MAPTPASSPVHRRPSRYRLLPVDPDLDLAPDDPAGSTQHVAHRHLQRPPHRRFDVLVAIAVGGFLGSWGRYQLGLVWPTPAGRLPWVTLTINTSGSFVLGLVLTLILTRRLRSRYLRPFLCVGVLGAWTTMSTLSLEEDLLLRGDRLATAGGYLVLTVVLGLVAAWCGMALAAHLDTRRRRRWASP
;
A
#
# COMPACT_ATOMS: atom_id res chain seq x y z
N MET A 1 -33.31 -47.64 23.21
CA MET A 1 -32.39 -46.51 23.43
C MET A 1 -31.38 -46.53 22.29
N ALA A 2 -31.63 -45.74 21.23
CA ALA A 2 -30.80 -45.76 20.02
C ALA A 2 -29.61 -44.79 20.16
N PRO A 3 -28.40 -45.13 19.67
CA PRO A 3 -27.23 -44.27 19.79
C PRO A 3 -27.29 -43.08 18.83
N THR A 4 -26.89 -41.91 19.33
CA THR A 4 -26.72 -40.64 18.61
C THR A 4 -25.61 -40.73 17.54
N PRO A 5 -25.81 -40.21 16.32
CA PRO A 5 -24.74 -40.19 15.31
C PRO A 5 -23.72 -39.09 15.64
N ALA A 6 -22.44 -39.48 15.63
CA ALA A 6 -21.29 -38.61 15.85
C ALA A 6 -21.20 -37.51 14.77
N SER A 7 -21.17 -36.25 15.20
CA SER A 7 -20.89 -35.11 14.33
C SER A 7 -19.45 -35.16 13.81
N SER A 8 -19.30 -35.27 12.50
CA SER A 8 -18.02 -35.25 11.80
C SER A 8 -17.37 -33.86 11.93
N PRO A 9 -16.07 -33.74 12.26
CA PRO A 9 -15.40 -32.45 12.27
C PRO A 9 -15.19 -31.98 10.83
N VAL A 10 -15.94 -30.95 10.42
CA VAL A 10 -15.77 -30.26 9.14
C VAL A 10 -14.38 -29.64 9.11
N HIS A 11 -13.46 -30.30 8.41
CA HIS A 11 -12.10 -29.82 8.19
C HIS A 11 -12.14 -28.63 7.20
N ARG A 12 -12.46 -27.43 7.70
CA ARG A 12 -12.42 -26.19 6.91
C ARG A 12 -10.97 -25.88 6.58
N ARG A 13 -10.54 -26.17 5.34
CA ARG A 13 -9.27 -25.69 4.79
C ARG A 13 -9.19 -24.17 4.98
N PRO A 14 -8.12 -23.61 5.58
CA PRO A 14 -8.01 -22.17 5.71
C PRO A 14 -7.93 -21.53 4.32
N SER A 15 -8.84 -20.60 4.05
CA SER A 15 -8.86 -19.85 2.79
C SER A 15 -7.55 -19.06 2.67
N ARG A 16 -6.82 -19.25 1.56
CA ARG A 16 -5.56 -18.56 1.26
C ARG A 16 -5.66 -17.03 1.31
N TYR A 17 -6.88 -16.49 1.25
CA TYR A 17 -7.18 -15.05 1.35
C TYR A 17 -7.03 -14.48 2.77
N ARG A 18 -7.05 -15.31 3.83
CA ARG A 18 -6.95 -14.85 5.22
C ARG A 18 -5.52 -14.48 5.66
N LEU A 19 -4.53 -14.64 4.78
CA LEU A 19 -3.11 -14.38 5.05
C LEU A 19 -2.54 -13.14 4.33
N LEU A 20 -3.37 -12.36 3.63
CA LEU A 20 -2.92 -11.09 3.05
C LEU A 20 -2.91 -10.03 4.16
N PRO A 21 -1.74 -9.49 4.58
CA PRO A 21 -1.67 -8.46 5.59
C PRO A 21 -2.14 -7.15 4.96
N VAL A 22 -3.44 -6.88 5.03
CA VAL A 22 -4.04 -5.60 4.62
C VAL A 22 -3.95 -4.57 5.76
N ASP A 23 -3.73 -5.04 6.99
CA ASP A 23 -3.53 -4.17 8.15
C ASP A 23 -2.03 -3.94 8.38
N PRO A 24 -1.52 -2.70 8.24
CA PRO A 24 -0.11 -2.37 8.51
C PRO A 24 0.31 -2.62 9.97
N ASP A 25 -0.65 -2.78 10.90
CA ASP A 25 -0.41 -2.91 12.34
C ASP A 25 -0.60 -4.34 12.89
N LEU A 26 -0.96 -5.33 12.05
CA LEU A 26 -1.02 -6.73 12.44
C LEU A 26 0.38 -7.37 12.39
N ASP A 27 1.09 -7.28 13.51
CA ASP A 27 2.19 -8.21 13.79
C ASP A 27 1.59 -9.63 13.86
N LEU A 28 1.81 -10.46 12.84
CA LEU A 28 1.49 -11.88 12.90
C LEU A 28 2.30 -12.50 14.05
N ALA A 29 1.62 -12.81 15.15
CA ALA A 29 2.18 -13.60 16.24
C ALA A 29 2.69 -14.94 15.68
N PRO A 30 3.83 -15.47 16.15
CA PRO A 30 4.27 -16.80 15.76
C PRO A 30 3.23 -17.81 16.23
N ASP A 31 2.64 -18.55 15.28
CA ASP A 31 1.84 -19.77 15.45
C ASP A 31 1.10 -19.91 16.79
N ASP A 32 -0.09 -19.30 16.88
CA ASP A 32 -1.06 -19.64 17.93
C ASP A 32 -2.07 -20.66 17.35
N PRO A 33 -1.97 -21.95 17.71
CA PRO A 33 -2.83 -23.01 17.14
C PRO A 33 -4.27 -22.97 17.69
N ALA A 34 -4.63 -22.02 18.54
CA ALA A 34 -5.96 -21.90 19.13
C ALA A 34 -6.61 -20.55 18.75
N GLY A 35 -7.72 -20.61 18.00
CA GLY A 35 -8.45 -19.45 17.48
C GLY A 35 -9.02 -18.52 18.57
N SER A 36 -8.20 -17.58 19.02
CA SER A 36 -8.55 -16.56 20.03
C SER A 36 -8.54 -15.15 19.46
N THR A 37 -9.31 -14.93 18.38
CA THR A 37 -9.44 -13.63 17.70
C THR A 37 -9.86 -12.47 18.63
N GLN A 38 -10.52 -12.77 19.76
CA GLN A 38 -10.92 -11.79 20.76
C GLN A 38 -9.79 -11.35 21.71
N HIS A 39 -8.79 -12.19 21.98
CA HIS A 39 -7.67 -11.83 22.87
C HIS A 39 -6.64 -10.91 22.21
N VAL A 40 -6.54 -10.96 20.86
CA VAL A 40 -5.63 -10.10 20.10
C VAL A 40 -6.07 -8.63 20.19
N ALA A 41 -7.37 -8.35 20.03
CA ALA A 41 -7.93 -6.99 20.09
C ALA A 41 -7.63 -6.27 21.43
N HIS A 42 -7.68 -6.99 22.55
CA HIS A 42 -7.40 -6.40 23.88
C HIS A 42 -5.92 -6.11 24.14
N ARG A 43 -4.98 -6.82 23.49
CA ARG A 43 -3.53 -6.53 23.58
C ARG A 43 -3.15 -5.22 22.89
N HIS A 44 -3.91 -4.80 21.87
CA HIS A 44 -3.62 -3.56 21.14
C HIS A 44 -3.78 -2.31 22.03
N LEU A 45 -4.71 -2.32 22.97
CA LEU A 45 -4.93 -1.22 23.94
C LEU A 45 -3.83 -1.13 25.02
N GLN A 46 -2.95 -2.14 25.13
CA GLN A 46 -1.95 -2.24 26.21
C GLN A 46 -0.52 -1.87 25.78
N ARG A 47 -0.28 -1.42 24.53
CA ARG A 47 1.03 -0.86 24.16
C ARG A 47 1.16 0.55 24.76
N PRO A 48 2.28 0.87 25.44
CA PRO A 48 2.38 2.14 26.15
C PRO A 48 2.32 3.33 25.16
N PRO A 49 1.66 4.44 25.52
CA PRO A 49 1.26 5.50 24.60
C PRO A 49 2.44 6.14 23.85
N HIS A 50 3.63 6.20 24.48
CA HIS A 50 4.85 6.70 23.86
C HIS A 50 5.25 5.94 22.58
N ARG A 51 4.99 4.62 22.49
CA ARG A 51 5.32 3.83 21.28
C ARG A 51 4.42 4.15 20.07
N ARG A 52 3.25 4.75 20.30
CA ARG A 52 2.38 5.18 19.19
C ARG A 52 2.80 6.54 18.66
N PHE A 53 3.25 7.43 19.55
CA PHE A 53 3.67 8.77 19.16
C PHE A 53 4.86 8.77 18.20
N ASP A 54 5.90 7.97 18.46
CA ASP A 54 7.06 7.89 17.55
C ASP A 54 6.66 7.48 16.12
N VAL A 55 5.67 6.59 15.99
CA VAL A 55 5.16 6.13 14.69
C VAL A 55 4.38 7.24 14.00
N LEU A 56 3.58 8.00 14.75
CA LEU A 56 2.87 9.18 14.23
C LEU A 56 3.85 10.25 13.74
N VAL A 57 4.95 10.49 14.47
CA VAL A 57 6.01 11.40 14.03
C VAL A 57 6.63 10.90 12.73
N ALA A 58 6.92 9.59 12.62
CA ALA A 58 7.43 9.01 11.38
C ALA A 58 6.45 9.21 10.21
N ILE A 59 5.15 8.96 10.42
CA ILE A 59 4.12 9.22 9.40
C ILE A 59 4.09 10.70 9.03
N ALA A 60 4.12 11.61 10.01
CA ALA A 60 4.03 13.05 9.79
C ALA A 60 5.24 13.59 8.99
N VAL A 61 6.46 13.19 9.34
CA VAL A 61 7.66 13.57 8.60
C VAL A 61 7.61 13.00 7.18
N GLY A 62 7.22 11.73 7.02
CA GLY A 62 7.04 11.15 5.70
C GLY A 62 5.99 11.90 4.87
N GLY A 63 4.84 12.21 5.49
CA GLY A 63 3.74 12.94 4.86
C GLY A 63 4.14 14.35 4.42
N PHE A 64 4.93 15.05 5.24
CA PHE A 64 5.52 16.33 4.85
C PHE A 64 6.39 16.17 3.59
N LEU A 65 7.31 15.21 3.56
CA LEU A 65 8.18 14.99 2.39
C LEU A 65 7.40 14.62 1.13
N GLY A 66 6.39 13.75 1.25
CA GLY A 66 5.55 13.33 0.13
C GLY A 66 4.73 14.48 -0.45
N SER A 67 4.02 15.20 0.40
CA SER A 67 3.19 16.35 -0.02
C SER A 67 4.03 17.52 -0.52
N TRP A 68 5.18 17.79 0.10
CA TRP A 68 6.15 18.78 -0.36
C TRP A 68 6.67 18.44 -1.75
N GLY A 69 7.14 17.20 -1.97
CA GLY A 69 7.64 16.77 -3.27
C GLY A 69 6.57 16.89 -4.36
N ARG A 70 5.33 16.46 -4.06
CA ARG A 70 4.18 16.62 -4.96
C ARG A 70 3.93 18.08 -5.30
N TYR A 71 3.93 18.97 -4.29
CA TYR A 71 3.74 20.40 -4.49
C TYR A 71 4.81 21.01 -5.38
N GLN A 72 6.09 20.70 -5.12
CA GLN A 72 7.20 21.20 -5.93
C GLN A 72 7.12 20.74 -7.39
N LEU A 73 6.71 19.48 -7.63
CA LEU A 73 6.53 19.00 -9.00
C LEU A 73 5.41 19.76 -9.73
N GLY A 74 4.33 20.10 -9.02
CA GLY A 74 3.26 20.95 -9.56
C GLY A 74 3.72 22.37 -9.92
N LEU A 75 4.68 22.92 -9.18
CA LEU A 75 5.26 24.23 -9.47
C LEU A 75 6.21 24.21 -10.67
N VAL A 76 7.09 23.19 -10.75
CA VAL A 76 8.11 23.09 -11.79
C VAL A 76 7.53 22.64 -13.13
N TRP A 77 6.46 21.83 -13.10
CA TRP A 77 5.83 21.27 -14.29
C TRP A 77 4.34 21.59 -14.37
N PRO A 78 3.93 22.88 -14.45
CA PRO A 78 2.51 23.24 -14.45
C PRO A 78 1.76 22.62 -15.63
N THR A 79 0.54 22.13 -15.37
CA THR A 79 -0.35 21.66 -16.44
C THR A 79 -1.33 22.77 -16.83
N PRO A 80 -1.35 23.23 -18.10
CA PRO A 80 -2.31 24.21 -18.57
C PRO A 80 -3.76 23.72 -18.42
N ALA A 81 -4.66 24.66 -18.14
CA ALA A 81 -6.10 24.38 -18.05
C ALA A 81 -6.62 23.73 -19.35
N GLY A 82 -7.47 22.71 -19.20
CA GLY A 82 -8.00 21.96 -20.34
C GLY A 82 -6.94 21.11 -21.06
N ARG A 83 -5.86 20.71 -20.40
CA ARG A 83 -4.99 19.63 -20.90
C ARG A 83 -5.03 18.44 -19.95
N LEU A 84 -4.54 17.31 -20.43
CA LEU A 84 -4.47 16.10 -19.63
C LEU A 84 -3.53 16.33 -18.44
N PRO A 85 -3.96 16.13 -17.18
CA PRO A 85 -3.14 16.41 -15.99
C PRO A 85 -1.98 15.42 -15.83
N TRP A 86 -0.91 15.65 -16.59
CA TRP A 86 0.25 14.76 -16.64
C TRP A 86 1.04 14.75 -15.33
N VAL A 87 1.04 15.84 -14.55
CA VAL A 87 1.70 15.85 -13.23
C VAL A 87 1.01 14.88 -12.30
N THR A 88 -0.31 14.98 -12.17
CA THR A 88 -1.12 14.11 -11.32
C THR A 88 -1.04 12.65 -11.77
N LEU A 89 -1.01 12.40 -13.08
CA LEU A 89 -0.74 11.06 -13.63
C LEU A 89 0.64 10.54 -13.20
N THR A 90 1.67 11.38 -13.31
CA THR A 90 3.06 11.02 -13.04
C THR A 90 3.27 10.72 -11.56
N ILE A 91 2.78 11.56 -10.65
CA ILE A 91 2.93 11.33 -9.20
C ILE A 91 2.18 10.07 -8.76
N ASN A 92 0.95 9.85 -9.26
CA ASN A 92 0.19 8.66 -8.91
C ASN A 92 0.85 7.39 -9.46
N THR A 93 1.26 7.39 -10.73
CA THR A 93 1.91 6.23 -11.37
C THR A 93 3.27 5.91 -10.72
N SER A 94 4.12 6.91 -10.53
CA SER A 94 5.42 6.73 -9.87
C SER A 94 5.25 6.29 -8.41
N GLY A 95 4.30 6.87 -7.69
CA GLY A 95 3.96 6.49 -6.32
C GLY A 95 3.50 5.03 -6.22
N SER A 96 2.60 4.59 -7.11
CA SER A 96 2.16 3.19 -7.20
C SER A 96 3.32 2.24 -7.48
N PHE A 97 4.22 2.57 -8.41
CA PHE A 97 5.42 1.77 -8.69
C PHE A 97 6.31 1.63 -7.45
N VAL A 98 6.67 2.76 -6.84
CA VAL A 98 7.57 2.77 -5.68
C VAL A 98 6.92 2.07 -4.49
N LEU A 99 5.60 2.22 -4.29
CA LEU A 99 4.87 1.54 -3.22
C LEU A 99 4.90 0.02 -3.40
N GLY A 100 4.61 -0.48 -4.61
CA GLY A 100 4.71 -1.90 -4.93
C GLY A 100 6.11 -2.44 -4.67
N LEU A 101 7.15 -1.74 -5.14
CA LEU A 101 8.55 -2.11 -4.95
C LEU A 101 8.95 -2.15 -3.48
N VAL A 102 8.74 -1.05 -2.76
CA VAL A 102 9.17 -0.88 -1.36
C VAL A 102 8.43 -1.82 -0.44
N LEU A 103 7.10 -1.92 -0.55
CA LEU A 103 6.31 -2.77 0.33
C LEU A 103 6.70 -4.25 0.16
N THR A 104 6.87 -4.72 -1.08
CA THR A 104 7.32 -6.09 -1.36
C THR A 104 8.72 -6.34 -0.82
N LEU A 105 9.66 -5.39 -0.95
CA LEU A 105 11.00 -5.55 -0.38
C LEU A 105 10.99 -5.60 1.16
N ILE A 106 10.19 -4.75 1.81
CA ILE A 106 10.05 -4.75 3.28
C ILE A 106 9.52 -6.11 3.75
N LEU A 107 8.49 -6.63 3.09
CA LEU A 107 7.86 -7.90 3.42
C LEU A 107 8.79 -9.10 3.18
N THR A 108 9.37 -9.20 1.98
CA THR A 108 10.19 -10.36 1.58
C THR A 108 11.51 -10.44 2.33
N ARG A 109 12.13 -9.29 2.65
CA ARG A 109 13.38 -9.24 3.42
C ARG A 109 13.19 -9.23 4.93
N ARG A 110 11.94 -9.30 5.42
CA ARG A 110 11.59 -9.23 6.84
C ARG A 110 12.30 -8.06 7.55
N LEU A 111 12.29 -6.88 6.95
CA LEU A 111 12.89 -5.69 7.57
C LEU A 111 12.08 -5.31 8.82
N ARG A 112 12.61 -5.62 10.01
CA ARG A 112 11.91 -5.52 11.30
C ARG A 112 11.79 -4.10 11.89
N SER A 113 11.83 -3.06 11.06
CA SER A 113 11.66 -1.69 11.54
C SER A 113 10.19 -1.31 11.63
N ARG A 114 9.72 -0.99 12.83
CA ARG A 114 8.36 -0.46 13.08
C ARG A 114 8.09 0.89 12.44
N TYR A 115 9.12 1.61 11.98
CA TYR A 115 8.98 2.94 11.37
C TYR A 115 8.97 2.90 9.86
N LEU A 116 9.52 1.86 9.23
CA LEU A 116 9.79 1.86 7.80
C LEU A 116 8.51 1.86 6.94
N ARG A 117 7.52 1.02 7.29
CA ARG A 117 6.22 1.03 6.59
C ARG A 117 5.41 2.30 6.87
N PRO A 118 5.23 2.74 8.13
CA PRO A 118 4.50 3.98 8.39
C PRO A 118 5.14 5.21 7.75
N PHE A 119 6.47 5.32 7.79
CA PHE A 119 7.18 6.45 7.17
C PHE A 119 7.08 6.41 5.63
N LEU A 120 7.47 5.31 4.98
CA LEU A 120 7.54 5.25 3.52
C LEU A 120 6.18 5.05 2.87
N CYS A 121 5.41 4.08 3.32
CA CYS A 121 4.17 3.69 2.64
C CYS A 121 3.02 4.63 3.00
N VAL A 122 2.80 4.87 4.29
CA VAL A 122 1.68 5.71 4.75
C VAL A 122 2.03 7.20 4.65
N GLY A 123 3.21 7.60 5.12
CA GLY A 123 3.68 8.98 5.08
C GLY A 123 4.05 9.43 3.66
N VAL A 124 5.24 9.07 3.19
CA VAL A 124 5.82 9.60 1.93
C VAL A 124 4.94 9.26 0.74
N LEU A 125 4.68 7.99 0.47
CA LEU A 125 3.98 7.55 -0.73
C LEU A 125 2.47 7.86 -0.65
N GLY A 126 1.89 7.79 0.55
CA GLY A 126 0.50 8.18 0.79
C GLY A 126 0.25 9.67 0.53
N ALA A 127 1.20 10.55 0.89
CA ALA A 127 1.08 12.00 0.66
C ALA A 127 1.62 12.46 -0.72
N TRP A 128 2.47 11.66 -1.35
CA TRP A 128 2.96 11.87 -2.71
C TRP A 128 1.88 11.61 -3.77
N THR A 129 1.07 10.58 -3.57
CA THR A 129 -0.07 10.24 -4.42
C THR A 129 -1.31 11.05 -4.01
N THR A 130 -2.26 11.25 -4.93
CA THR A 130 -3.47 12.04 -4.63
C THR A 130 -4.64 11.62 -5.49
N MET A 131 -5.71 11.15 -4.83
CA MET A 131 -7.01 10.92 -5.45
C MET A 131 -7.87 12.18 -5.47
N SER A 132 -7.75 13.06 -4.46
CA SER A 132 -8.55 14.30 -4.40
C SER A 132 -8.24 15.26 -5.55
N THR A 133 -6.96 15.40 -5.92
CA THR A 133 -6.57 16.24 -7.06
C THR A 133 -7.07 15.64 -8.37
N LEU A 134 -6.95 14.31 -8.54
CA LEU A 134 -7.52 13.59 -9.69
C LEU A 134 -9.03 13.84 -9.82
N SER A 135 -9.79 13.75 -8.73
CA SER A 135 -11.24 13.99 -8.76
C SER A 135 -11.60 15.42 -9.16
N LEU A 136 -10.84 16.42 -8.71
CA LEU A 136 -11.05 17.82 -9.11
C LEU A 136 -10.72 18.02 -10.59
N GLU A 137 -9.65 17.41 -11.09
CA GLU A 137 -9.26 17.50 -12.49
C GLU A 137 -10.29 16.84 -13.42
N GLU A 138 -10.85 15.70 -13.01
CA GLU A 138 -11.97 15.06 -13.72
C GLU A 138 -13.21 15.97 -13.76
N ASP A 139 -13.61 16.58 -12.64
CA ASP A 139 -14.72 17.55 -12.60
C ASP A 139 -14.47 18.74 -13.54
N LEU A 140 -13.25 19.27 -13.58
CA LEU A 140 -12.86 20.36 -14.47
C LEU A 140 -12.91 19.94 -15.95
N LEU A 141 -12.50 18.72 -16.30
CA LEU A 141 -12.59 18.21 -17.67
C LEU A 141 -14.05 18.02 -18.10
N LEU A 142 -14.90 17.51 -17.21
CA LEU A 142 -16.32 17.33 -17.47
C LEU A 142 -17.05 18.67 -17.67
N ARG A 143 -16.78 19.66 -16.82
CA ARG A 143 -17.32 21.04 -16.98
C ARG A 143 -16.82 21.75 -18.23
N GLY A 144 -15.68 21.33 -18.78
CA GLY A 144 -15.13 21.84 -20.02
C GLY A 144 -15.67 21.14 -21.28
N ASP A 145 -16.76 20.37 -21.17
CA ASP A 145 -17.38 19.56 -22.24
C ASP A 145 -16.44 18.52 -22.88
N ARG A 146 -15.45 18.01 -22.12
CA ARG A 146 -14.43 17.07 -22.61
C ARG A 146 -14.65 15.64 -22.09
N LEU A 147 -15.85 15.11 -22.29
CA LEU A 147 -16.25 13.79 -21.77
C LEU A 147 -15.28 12.66 -22.19
N ALA A 148 -14.85 12.63 -23.45
CA ALA A 148 -13.92 11.62 -23.94
C ALA A 148 -12.54 11.71 -23.27
N THR A 149 -12.06 12.94 -23.00
CA THR A 149 -10.78 13.16 -22.32
C THR A 149 -10.86 12.78 -20.85
N ALA A 150 -11.94 13.15 -20.16
CA ALA A 150 -12.20 12.76 -18.77
C ALA A 150 -12.22 11.22 -18.62
N GLY A 151 -13.08 10.55 -19.40
CA GLY A 151 -13.16 9.09 -19.37
C GLY A 151 -11.84 8.39 -19.72
N GLY A 152 -11.12 8.89 -20.73
CA GLY A 152 -9.80 8.37 -21.10
C GLY A 152 -8.75 8.59 -20.01
N TYR A 153 -8.75 9.75 -19.36
CA TYR A 153 -7.79 10.10 -18.31
C TYR A 153 -8.00 9.25 -17.05
N LEU A 154 -9.25 9.05 -16.62
CA LEU A 154 -9.58 8.20 -15.49
C LEU A 154 -9.11 6.75 -15.70
N VAL A 155 -9.48 6.17 -16.84
CA VAL A 155 -9.09 4.79 -17.19
C VAL A 155 -7.58 4.67 -17.27
N LEU A 156 -6.92 5.62 -17.95
CA LEU A 156 -5.46 5.63 -18.07
C LEU A 156 -4.80 5.67 -16.70
N THR A 157 -5.24 6.55 -15.80
CA THR A 157 -4.67 6.71 -14.46
C THR A 157 -4.78 5.43 -13.64
N VAL A 158 -5.96 4.78 -13.65
CA VAL A 158 -6.17 3.51 -12.92
C VAL A 158 -5.31 2.39 -13.50
N VAL A 159 -5.32 2.22 -14.83
CA VAL A 159 -4.56 1.16 -15.50
C VAL A 159 -3.05 1.35 -15.29
N LEU A 160 -2.52 2.56 -15.49
CA LEU A 160 -1.11 2.85 -15.25
C LEU A 160 -0.73 2.64 -13.78
N GLY A 161 -1.57 3.07 -12.83
CA GLY A 161 -1.33 2.84 -11.41
C GLY A 161 -1.22 1.36 -11.06
N LEU A 162 -2.14 0.53 -11.57
CA LEU A 162 -2.13 -0.92 -11.35
C LEU A 162 -0.92 -1.60 -11.99
N VAL A 163 -0.64 -1.28 -13.27
CA VAL A 163 0.53 -1.82 -13.99
C VAL A 163 1.83 -1.41 -13.29
N ALA A 164 1.95 -0.14 -12.90
CA ALA A 164 3.10 0.39 -12.18
C ALA A 164 3.32 -0.36 -10.86
N ALA A 165 2.28 -0.52 -10.04
CA ALA A 165 2.37 -1.29 -8.80
C ALA A 165 2.83 -2.74 -9.05
N TRP A 166 2.26 -3.40 -10.07
CA TRP A 166 2.65 -4.76 -10.44
C TRP A 166 4.11 -4.84 -10.89
N CYS A 167 4.57 -3.92 -11.75
CA CYS A 167 5.97 -3.82 -12.15
C CYS A 167 6.90 -3.60 -10.95
N GLY A 168 6.51 -2.76 -9.99
CA GLY A 168 7.25 -2.55 -8.75
C GLY A 168 7.41 -3.84 -7.93
N MET A 169 6.31 -4.58 -7.74
CA MET A 169 6.33 -5.88 -7.05
C MET A 169 7.18 -6.93 -7.79
N ALA A 170 7.06 -6.99 -9.13
CA ALA A 170 7.84 -7.91 -9.96
C ALA A 170 9.35 -7.61 -9.88
N LEU A 171 9.72 -6.33 -9.92
CA LEU A 171 11.11 -5.90 -9.75
C LEU A 171 11.64 -6.28 -8.36
N ALA A 172 10.86 -6.06 -7.31
CA ALA A 172 11.23 -6.46 -5.95
C ALA A 172 11.52 -7.96 -5.86
N ALA A 173 10.66 -8.79 -6.44
CA ALA A 173 10.82 -10.25 -6.47
C ALA A 173 12.09 -10.67 -7.23
N HIS A 174 12.37 -10.03 -8.38
CA HIS A 174 13.60 -10.28 -9.14
C HIS A 174 14.87 -9.91 -8.37
N LEU A 175 14.85 -8.81 -7.61
CA LEU A 175 15.97 -8.41 -6.78
C LEU A 175 16.23 -9.38 -5.61
N ASP A 176 15.18 -9.97 -5.03
CA ASP A 176 15.34 -10.95 -3.95
C ASP A 176 15.93 -12.27 -4.45
N THR A 177 15.47 -12.77 -5.60
CA THR A 177 16.00 -14.02 -6.17
C THR A 177 17.47 -13.90 -6.58
N ARG A 178 17.88 -12.77 -7.18
CA ARG A 178 19.28 -12.48 -7.51
C ARG A 178 20.17 -12.46 -6.27
N ARG A 179 19.69 -11.90 -5.16
CA ARG A 179 20.43 -11.90 -3.90
C ARG A 179 20.63 -13.34 -3.44
N ARG A 180 19.57 -14.14 -3.29
CA ARG A 180 19.69 -15.54 -2.84
C ARG A 180 20.70 -16.37 -3.64
N ARG A 181 20.76 -16.19 -4.96
CA ARG A 181 21.74 -16.87 -5.84
C ARG A 181 23.19 -16.45 -5.57
N ARG A 182 23.45 -15.16 -5.31
CA ARG A 182 24.79 -14.66 -4.99
C ARG A 182 25.37 -15.22 -3.69
N TRP A 183 24.52 -15.51 -2.70
CA TRP A 183 24.95 -16.10 -1.42
C TRP A 183 24.98 -17.63 -1.44
N ALA A 184 24.50 -18.26 -2.52
CA ALA A 184 24.50 -19.71 -2.72
C ALA A 184 25.62 -20.19 -3.65
N SER A 185 26.52 -19.29 -4.07
CA SER A 185 27.72 -19.64 -4.82
C SER A 185 28.84 -19.93 -3.82
N PRO A 186 29.43 -21.14 -3.81
CA PRO A 186 30.44 -21.58 -2.83
C PRO A 186 31.76 -20.82 -2.95
#